data_AF-A0A7X6VSN1-F1
#
_entry.id   AF-A0A7X6VSN1-F1
#
_cell.length_a   1.000
_cell.length_b   1.000
_cell.length_c   1.000
_cell.angle_alpha   90.00
_cell.angle_beta   90.00
_cell.angle_gamma   90.00
#
_symmetry.space_group_name_H-M   'P 1'
#
loop_
_entity.id
_entity.type
_entity.pdbx_description
1 polymer ?
#
loop_
_entity_poly.entity_id
_entity_poly.type
_entity_poly.pdbx_seq_one_letter_code
_entity_poly.pdbx_strand_id
1 'polypeptide(L)' 'MATVKIDRKQKNIMRAQIEDILKLQKDINAKIDTYAAQTEPPEYQKFWQELKTINLETIQKVSRYMIAKCNR' A
#
# COMPACT_ATOMS: atom_id res chain seq x y z
N MET A 1 3.99 -30.24 2.72
CA MET A 1 2.99 -29.19 3.05
C MET A 1 1.95 -29.17 1.94
N ALA A 2 0.69 -29.48 2.25
CA ALA A 2 -0.38 -29.51 1.25
C ALA A 2 -0.60 -28.11 0.66
N THR A 3 -0.52 -27.98 -0.66
CA THR A 3 -0.86 -26.74 -1.38
C THR A 3 -2.37 -26.53 -1.29
N VAL A 4 -2.80 -25.68 -0.36
CA VAL A 4 -4.21 -25.25 -0.27
C VAL A 4 -4.57 -24.59 -1.60
N LYS A 5 -5.40 -25.26 -2.40
CA LYS A 5 -5.95 -24.69 -3.64
C LYS A 5 -7.01 -23.66 -3.26
N ILE A 6 -6.68 -22.39 -3.44
CA ILE A 6 -7.63 -21.28 -3.25
C ILE A 6 -8.50 -21.17 -4.50
N ASP A 7 -9.82 -21.18 -4.30
CA ASP A 7 -10.79 -21.01 -5.38
C ASP A 7 -10.64 -19.64 -6.08
N ARG A 8 -10.95 -19.60 -7.37
CA ARG A 8 -10.82 -18.40 -8.21
C ARG A 8 -11.70 -17.25 -7.70
N LYS A 9 -12.90 -17.54 -7.17
CA LYS A 9 -13.77 -16.51 -6.58
C LYS A 9 -13.10 -15.83 -5.40
N GLN A 10 -12.48 -16.62 -4.52
CA GLN A 10 -11.76 -16.10 -3.35
C GLN A 10 -10.53 -15.27 -3.75
N LYS A 11 -9.78 -15.71 -4.78
CA LYS A 11 -8.67 -14.91 -5.34
C LYS A 11 -9.14 -13.56 -5.89
N ASN A 12 -10.28 -13.53 -6.57
CA ASN A 12 -10.83 -12.29 -7.13
C ASN A 12 -11.32 -11.33 -6.03
N ILE A 13 -11.96 -11.84 -4.97
CA ILE A 13 -12.37 -11.03 -3.80
C ILE A 13 -11.13 -10.41 -3.16
N MET A 14 -10.10 -11.22 -2.89
CA MET A 14 -8.84 -10.73 -2.32
C MET A 14 -8.15 -9.69 -3.21
N ARG A 15 -8.16 -9.89 -4.54
CA ARG A 15 -7.63 -8.88 -5.47
C ARG A 15 -8.35 -7.55 -5.32
N ALA A 16 -9.68 -7.53 -5.34
CA ALA A 16 -10.46 -6.31 -5.23
C ALA A 16 -10.21 -5.58 -3.90
N GLN A 17 -10.09 -6.33 -2.80
CA GLN A 17 -9.72 -5.77 -1.49
C GLN A 17 -8.32 -5.15 -1.51
N ILE A 18 -7.34 -5.82 -2.12
CA ILE A 18 -5.99 -5.29 -2.25
C ILE A 18 -5.97 -4.03 -3.14
N GLU A 19 -6.70 -4.03 -4.25
CA GLU A 19 -6.82 -2.86 -5.13
C GLU A 19 -7.40 -1.64 -4.40
N ASP A 20 -8.42 -1.85 -3.57
CA ASP A 20 -9.00 -0.81 -2.72
C ASP A 20 -7.97 -0.25 -1.72
N ILE A 21 -7.24 -1.13 -1.02
CA ILE A 21 -6.14 -0.70 -0.13
C ILE A 21 -5.06 0.07 -0.90
N LEU A 22 -4.65 -0.39 -2.08
CA LEU A 22 -3.65 0.30 -2.89
C LEU A 22 -4.12 1.69 -3.34
N LYS A 23 -5.42 1.87 -3.59
CA LYS A 23 -6.00 3.18 -3.88
C LYS A 23 -5.88 4.10 -2.66
N LEU A 24 -6.30 3.64 -1.48
CA LEU A 24 -6.18 4.41 -0.25
C LEU A 24 -4.73 4.78 0.08
N GLN A 25 -3.78 3.86 -0.10
CA GLN A 25 -2.37 4.15 0.15
C GLN A 25 -1.79 5.19 -0.82
N LYS A 26 -2.25 5.22 -2.08
CA LYS A 26 -1.88 6.28 -3.03
C LYS A 26 -2.45 7.64 -2.61
N ASP A 27 -3.71 7.67 -2.16
CA ASP A 27 -4.33 8.89 -1.67
C ASP A 27 -3.62 9.41 -0.40
N ILE A 28 -3.24 8.51 0.51
CA ILE A 28 -2.41 8.83 1.68
C ILE A 28 -1.06 9.41 1.23
N ASN A 29 -0.41 8.82 0.23
CA ASN A 29 0.87 9.32 -0.28
C ASN A 29 0.75 10.76 -0.80
N ALA A 30 -0.30 11.05 -1.57
CA ALA A 30 -0.57 12.40 -2.06
C ALA A 30 -0.84 13.41 -0.93
N LYS A 31 -1.56 12.99 0.12
CA LYS A 31 -1.78 13.83 1.31
C LYS A 31 -0.50 14.08 2.09
N ILE A 32 0.35 13.07 2.27
CA ILE A 32 1.67 13.23 2.91
C ILE A 32 2.49 14.27 2.15
N ASP A 33 2.54 14.18 0.82
CA ASP A 33 3.27 15.15 -0.01
C ASP A 33 2.70 16.57 0.12
N THR A 34 1.38 16.70 0.17
CA THR A 34 0.68 17.98 0.35
C THR A 34 1.01 18.60 1.71
N TYR A 35 0.94 17.83 2.80
CA TYR A 35 1.20 18.33 4.15
C TYR A 35 2.68 18.57 4.41
N ALA A 36 3.56 17.74 3.86
CA ALA A 36 5.01 17.97 3.92
C ALA A 36 5.38 19.31 3.28
N ALA A 37 4.78 19.65 2.14
CA ALA A 37 5.01 20.93 1.45
C ALA A 37 4.51 22.15 2.24
N GLN A 38 3.50 21.98 3.09
CA GLN A 38 2.94 23.04 3.95
C GLN A 38 3.63 23.14 5.32
N THR A 39 4.48 22.18 5.66
CA THR A 39 5.11 22.10 6.98
C THR A 39 6.40 22.91 6.99
N GLU A 40 6.42 23.99 7.77
CA GLU A 40 7.61 24.84 7.93
C GLU A 40 8.68 24.24 8.86
N PRO A 41 8.33 23.66 10.03
CA PRO A 41 9.35 23.16 10.95
C PRO A 41 10.09 21.93 10.39
N PRO A 42 11.45 21.95 10.32
CA PRO A 42 12.23 20.82 9.80
C PRO A 42 12.05 19.51 10.55
N GLU A 43 11.74 19.57 11.85
CA GLU A 43 11.45 18.40 12.68
C GLU A 43 10.21 17.64 12.18
N TYR A 44 9.15 18.36 11.85
CA TYR A 44 7.91 17.78 11.32
C TYR A 44 8.06 17.34 9.86
N GLN A 45 8.94 17.96 9.08
CA GLN A 45 9.27 17.47 7.73
C GLN A 45 9.93 16.09 7.76
N LYS A 46 10.79 15.80 8.76
CA LYS A 46 11.37 14.46 8.93
C LYS A 46 10.29 13.40 9.17
N PHE A 47 9.33 13.70 10.03
CA PHE A 47 8.19 12.80 10.27
C PHE A 47 7.44 12.47 8.96
N TRP A 48 7.17 13.47 8.11
CA TRP A 48 6.49 13.23 6.84
C TRP A 48 7.32 12.37 5.88
N GLN A 49 8.65 12.55 5.83
CA GLN A 49 9.56 11.72 5.02
C GLN A 49 9.56 10.25 5.49
N GLU A 50 9.61 10.03 6.80
CA GLU A 50 9.55 8.69 7.40
C GLU A 50 8.20 8.03 7.10
N LEU A 51 7.10 8.74 7.31
CA LEU A 51 5.75 8.25 7.04
C LEU A 51 5.56 7.90 5.56
N LYS A 52 6.08 8.75 4.66
CA LYS A 52 6.08 8.49 3.20
C LYS A 52 6.83 7.20 2.86
N THR A 53 8.01 7.01 3.46
CA THR A 53 8.84 5.83 3.22
C THR A 53 8.10 4.56 3.64
N ILE A 54 7.52 4.54 4.83
CA ILE A 54 6.73 3.41 5.35
C ILE A 54 5.52 3.11 4.44
N ASN A 55 4.84 4.16 3.96
CA ASN A 55 3.71 4.00 3.05
C ASN A 55 4.13 3.36 1.72
N LEU A 56 5.23 3.82 1.12
CA LEU A 56 5.77 3.26 -0.12
C LEU A 56 6.17 1.79 0.04
N GLU A 57 6.80 1.41 1.16
CA GLU A 57 7.12 0.02 1.47
C GLU A 57 5.86 -0.84 1.60
N THR A 58 4.81 -0.28 2.22
CA THR A 58 3.51 -0.96 2.37
C THR A 58 2.85 -1.18 1.00
N ILE A 59 2.84 -0.17 0.12
CA ILE A 59 2.37 -0.28 -1.27
C ILE A 59 3.11 -1.39 -2.00
N GLN A 60 4.44 -1.44 -1.89
CA GLN A 60 5.26 -2.47 -2.54
C GLN A 60 4.93 -3.87 -2.01
N LYS A 61 4.84 -4.03 -0.69
CA LYS A 61 4.51 -5.31 -0.04
C LYS A 61 3.16 -5.85 -0.51
N VAL A 62 2.14 -5.00 -0.48
CA VAL A 62 0.77 -5.34 -0.89
C VAL A 62 0.71 -5.68 -2.39
N SER A 63 1.37 -4.87 -3.23
CA SER A 63 1.43 -5.10 -4.68
C SER A 63 2.11 -6.43 -5.03
N ARG A 64 3.25 -6.75 -4.37
CA ARG A 64 3.96 -8.03 -4.57
C ARG A 64 3.09 -9.22 -4.17
N TYR A 65 2.35 -9.11 -3.07
CA TYR A 65 1.43 -10.16 -2.64
C TYR A 65 0.32 -10.42 -3.66
N MET A 66 -0.31 -9.35 -4.18
CA MET A 66 -1.34 -9.45 -5.22
C MET A 66 -0.84 -10.18 -6.46
N ILE A 67 0.36 -9.83 -6.94
CA ILE A 67 0.97 -10.49 -8.11
C ILE A 67 1.24 -11.97 -7.82
N ALA A 68 1.82 -12.28 -6.66
CA ALA A 68 2.24 -13.63 -6.33
C ALA A 68 1.08 -14.59 -6.01
N LYS A 69 -0.02 -14.09 -5.44
CA LYS A 69 -1.09 -14.93 -4.85
C LYS A 69 -2.47 -14.74 -5.46
N CYS A 70 -2.76 -13.58 -6.05
CA CYS A 70 -4.07 -13.27 -6.64
C CYS A 70 -4.04 -13.37 -8.17
N ASN A 71 -2.96 -12.91 -8.81
CA ASN A 71 -2.82 -12.90 -10.29
C ASN A 71 -2.26 -14.19 -10.88
N ARG A 72 -1.66 -15.04 -10.05
CA ARG A 72 -1.07 -16.32 -10.45
C ARG A 72 -2.00 -17.49 -10.24
#